data_AF-A0A376VRG2-F1
#
_entry.id   AF-A0A376VRG2-F1
#
_cell.length_a   1.000
_cell.length_b   1.000
_cell.length_c   1.000
_cell.angle_alpha   90.00
_cell.angle_beta   90.00
_cell.angle_gamma   90.00
#
_symmetry.space_group_name_H-M   'P 1'
#
loop_
_entity.id
_entity.type
_entity.pdbx_description
1 polymer ?
#
loop_
_entity_poly.entity_id
_entity_poly.type
_entity_poly.pdbx_seq_one_letter_code
_entity_poly.pdbx_strand_id
1 'polypeptide(L)'
;MDPSPIPKFDNPKMDMMPALQLFGAGREKRIYAVPPFTRVESLDFDDHPFTVQQWDEPCAICGSTHSYLDEVVLDDAGNRMFVCSDTDYCRQQSEAKNQ
;
A
#
# COMPACT_ATOMS: atom_id res chain seq x y z
N MET A 1 16.11 6.47 10.61
CA MET A 1 14.89 7.13 11.14
C MET A 1 14.07 6.06 11.85
N ASP A 2 13.34 6.39 12.91
CA ASP A 2 12.40 5.48 13.62
C ASP A 2 10.98 6.09 13.63
N PRO A 3 10.33 6.26 12.45
CA PRO A 3 8.99 6.79 12.35
C PRO A 3 7.93 5.76 12.76
N SER A 4 6.66 6.17 12.81
CA SER A 4 5.54 5.23 12.75
C SER A 4 5.70 4.26 11.57
N PRO A 5 5.35 2.97 11.73
CA PRO A 5 5.51 1.98 10.66
C PRO A 5 4.83 2.42 9.35
N ILE A 6 5.54 2.25 8.25
CA ILE A 6 5.05 2.51 6.89
C ILE A 6 4.67 1.16 6.28
N PRO A 7 3.46 1.00 5.71
CA PRO A 7 3.06 -0.25 5.07
C PRO A 7 4.01 -0.63 3.93
N LYS A 8 4.37 -1.91 3.82
CA LYS A 8 5.27 -2.45 2.77
C LYS A 8 4.80 -2.05 1.35
N PHE A 9 3.49 -2.02 1.15
CA PHE A 9 2.88 -1.64 -0.13
C PHE A 9 3.12 -0.16 -0.50
N ASP A 10 3.31 0.72 0.49
CA ASP A 10 3.48 2.16 0.27
C ASP A 10 4.95 2.58 0.15
N ASN A 11 5.90 1.78 0.64
CA ASN A 11 7.34 2.12 0.56
C ASN A 11 7.81 2.52 -0.85
N PRO A 12 7.45 1.81 -1.94
CA PRO A 12 7.92 2.20 -3.28
C PRO A 12 7.40 3.57 -3.73
N LYS A 13 6.26 4.02 -3.19
CA LYS A 13 5.69 5.34 -3.53
C LYS A 13 6.54 6.48 -2.97
N MET A 14 7.39 6.21 -1.97
CA MET A 14 8.19 7.25 -1.31
C MET A 14 9.39 7.71 -2.13
N ASP A 15 9.92 6.84 -2.99
CA ASP A 15 11.10 7.15 -3.80
C ASP A 15 10.81 8.28 -4.78
N MET A 16 11.65 9.31 -4.76
CA MET A 16 11.52 10.48 -5.64
C MET A 16 10.16 11.22 -5.55
N MET A 17 9.41 11.03 -4.46
CA MET A 17 8.10 11.65 -4.25
C MET A 17 8.21 13.20 -4.29
N PRO A 18 7.37 13.90 -5.08
CA PRO A 18 7.42 15.37 -5.18
C PRO A 18 6.87 16.11 -3.95
N ALA A 19 6.12 15.43 -3.09
CA ALA A 19 5.57 16.01 -1.88
C ALA A 19 6.58 15.95 -0.72
N LEU A 20 6.51 16.94 0.19
CA LEU A 20 7.17 16.85 1.50
C LEU A 20 6.48 15.75 2.31
N GLN A 21 7.23 14.72 2.72
CA GLN A 21 6.68 13.62 3.50
C GLN A 21 6.97 13.85 4.99
N LEU A 22 5.94 13.75 5.83
CA LEU A 22 6.02 13.98 7.27
C LEU A 22 5.63 12.70 8.02
N PHE A 23 6.50 12.25 8.93
CA PHE A 23 6.28 11.06 9.73
C PHE A 23 6.33 11.41 11.22
N GLY A 24 5.31 10.97 11.95
CA GLY A 24 5.28 11.10 13.40
C GLY A 24 6.16 10.04 14.08
N ALA A 25 6.92 10.45 15.08
CA ALA A 25 7.61 9.55 16.00
C ALA A 25 7.11 9.83 17.41
N GLY A 26 5.92 9.30 17.71
CA GLY A 26 5.18 9.61 18.94
C GLY A 26 5.97 9.31 20.22
N ARG A 27 6.65 8.16 20.26
CA ARG A 27 7.50 7.74 21.38
C ARG A 27 8.65 8.72 21.65
N GLU A 28 9.18 9.34 20.61
CA GLU A 28 10.30 10.29 20.68
C GLU A 28 9.86 11.75 20.80
N LYS A 29 8.55 12.02 20.68
CA LYS A 29 7.98 13.38 20.58
C LYS A 29 8.65 14.19 19.45
N ARG A 30 8.84 13.56 18.28
CA ARG A 30 9.49 14.15 17.11
C ARG A 30 8.65 13.99 15.85
N ILE A 31 8.95 14.84 14.87
CA ILE A 31 8.48 14.71 13.49
C ILE A 31 9.72 14.52 12.61
N TYR A 32 9.70 13.48 11.80
CA TYR A 32 10.67 13.27 10.73
C TYR A 32 10.11 13.82 9.43
N ALA A 33 10.95 14.49 8.65
CA ALA A 33 10.58 15.03 7.35
C ALA A 33 11.54 14.51 6.29
N VAL A 34 10.98 13.99 5.19
CA VAL A 34 11.75 13.61 4.00
C VAL A 34 11.47 14.65 2.92
N PRO A 35 12.49 15.42 2.47
CA PRO A 35 12.31 16.43 1.43
C PRO A 35 11.76 15.85 0.11
N PRO A 36 11.10 16.67 -0.71
CA PRO A 36 10.74 16.31 -2.08
C PRO A 36 11.93 15.77 -2.88
N PHE A 37 11.65 14.79 -3.74
CA PHE A 37 12.62 14.17 -4.66
C PHE A 37 13.83 13.55 -3.96
N THR A 38 13.66 13.13 -2.71
CA THR A 38 14.69 12.36 -2.00
C THR A 38 14.69 10.92 -2.55
N ARG A 39 15.89 10.40 -2.84
CA ARG A 39 16.06 8.98 -3.15
C ARG A 39 15.78 8.16 -1.89
N VAL A 40 14.85 7.22 -1.98
CA VAL A 40 14.45 6.35 -0.87
C VAL A 40 14.47 4.91 -1.37
N GLU A 41 15.17 4.05 -0.64
CA GLU A 41 15.22 2.61 -0.93
C GLU A 41 14.77 1.84 0.29
N SER A 42 14.03 0.74 0.05
CA SER A 42 13.66 -0.16 1.14
C SER A 42 14.89 -0.96 1.56
N LEU A 43 15.08 -1.09 2.87
CA LEU A 43 16.12 -1.96 3.40
C LEU A 43 15.73 -3.41 3.14
N ASP A 44 16.62 -4.15 2.49
CA ASP A 44 16.55 -5.59 2.33
C ASP A 44 17.91 -6.25 2.57
N PHE A 45 17.92 -7.58 2.52
CA PHE A 45 19.09 -8.41 2.73
C PHE A 45 19.27 -9.33 1.52
N ASP A 46 20.51 -9.79 1.29
CA ASP A 46 20.86 -10.64 0.14
C ASP A 46 20.01 -11.94 0.06
N ASP A 47 19.59 -12.46 1.21
CA ASP A 47 18.75 -13.66 1.35
C ASP A 47 17.25 -13.36 1.51
N HIS A 48 16.87 -12.09 1.67
CA HIS A 48 15.50 -11.64 1.84
C HIS A 48 15.24 -10.30 1.14
N PRO A 49 15.10 -10.31 -0.20
CA PRO A 49 14.87 -9.09 -0.97
C PRO A 49 13.52 -8.45 -0.63
N PHE A 50 13.44 -7.12 -0.76
CA PHE A 50 12.18 -6.42 -0.57
C PHE A 50 11.17 -6.75 -1.68
N THR A 51 9.94 -7.09 -1.30
CA THR A 51 8.86 -7.42 -2.23
C THR A 51 7.55 -6.79 -1.80
N VAL A 52 6.78 -6.16 -2.68
CA VAL A 52 5.42 -5.73 -2.30
C VAL A 52 4.50 -6.94 -2.17
N GLN A 53 3.48 -6.84 -1.32
CA GLN A 53 2.44 -7.86 -1.23
C GLN A 53 1.73 -7.98 -2.60
N GLN A 54 1.47 -9.23 -3.02
CA GLN A 54 0.70 -9.55 -4.20
C GLN A 54 -0.44 -10.51 -3.82
N TRP A 55 -1.49 -10.52 -4.64
CA TRP A 55 -2.65 -11.39 -4.48
C TRP A 55 -2.83 -12.20 -5.76
N ASP A 56 -3.25 -13.45 -5.60
CA ASP A 56 -3.57 -14.33 -6.73
C ASP A 56 -4.92 -13.96 -7.37
N GLU A 57 -5.82 -13.35 -6.60
CA GLU A 57 -7.15 -12.95 -7.04
C GLU A 57 -7.24 -11.44 -7.28
N PRO A 58 -7.96 -11.00 -8.33
CA PRO A 58 -8.26 -9.59 -8.53
C PRO A 58 -9.35 -9.13 -7.55
N CYS A 59 -9.50 -7.81 -7.39
CA CYS A 59 -10.64 -7.24 -6.68
C CYS A 59 -11.97 -7.76 -7.26
N ALA A 60 -12.82 -8.34 -6.41
CA ALA A 60 -14.12 -8.90 -6.81
C ALA A 60 -15.13 -7.85 -7.32
N ILE A 61 -14.87 -6.56 -7.10
CA ILE A 61 -15.74 -5.45 -7.53
C ILE A 61 -15.25 -4.85 -8.85
N CYS A 62 -14.05 -4.27 -8.87
CA CYS A 62 -13.53 -3.57 -10.04
C CYS A 62 -12.55 -4.41 -10.88
N GLY A 63 -12.13 -5.59 -10.42
CA GLY A 63 -11.17 -6.46 -11.10
C GLY A 63 -9.73 -5.94 -11.14
N SER A 64 -9.35 -4.98 -10.27
CA SER A 64 -7.96 -4.49 -10.20
C SER A 64 -7.05 -5.48 -9.48
N THR A 65 -5.83 -5.62 -10.00
CA THR A 65 -4.69 -6.36 -9.41
C THR A 65 -3.56 -5.42 -8.93
N HIS A 66 -3.79 -4.11 -8.99
CA HIS A 66 -2.75 -3.08 -8.75
C HIS A 66 -2.95 -2.31 -7.43
N SER A 67 -4.09 -2.51 -6.77
CA SER A 67 -4.39 -1.91 -5.46
C SER A 67 -4.05 -2.87 -4.34
N TYR A 68 -3.92 -2.35 -3.13
CA TYR A 68 -3.90 -3.19 -1.94
C TYR A 68 -5.29 -3.81 -1.75
N LEU A 69 -5.36 -5.13 -1.62
CA LEU A 69 -6.63 -5.84 -1.44
C LEU A 69 -6.82 -6.29 0.01
N ASP A 70 -7.97 -5.91 0.57
CA ASP A 70 -8.47 -6.43 1.83
C ASP A 70 -9.17 -7.76 1.61
N GLU A 71 -8.94 -8.69 2.54
CA GLU A 71 -9.58 -9.98 2.58
C GLU A 71 -10.87 -9.91 3.39
N VAL A 72 -11.97 -10.34 2.78
CA VAL A 72 -13.29 -10.40 3.43
C VAL A 72 -13.72 -11.85 3.55
N VAL A 73 -13.97 -12.28 4.78
CA VAL A 73 -14.52 -13.61 5.09
C VAL A 73 -16.01 -13.61 4.77
N LEU A 74 -16.45 -14.51 3.89
CA LEU A 74 -17.84 -14.60 3.43
C LEU A 74 -18.70 -15.51 4.31
N ASP A 75 -18.11 -16.60 4.83
CA ASP A 75 -18.78 -17.60 5.65
C ASP A 75 -17.81 -18.41 6.51
N ASP A 76 -18.37 -19.28 7.34
CA ASP A 76 -17.62 -20.22 8.20
C ASP A 76 -17.14 -21.47 7.43
N ALA A 77 -17.48 -21.61 6.14
CA ALA A 77 -17.02 -22.71 5.29
C ALA A 77 -15.65 -22.42 4.64
N GLY A 78 -15.11 -21.22 4.86
CA GLY A 78 -13.79 -20.81 4.40
C GLY A 78 -13.79 -20.00 3.11
N ASN A 79 -14.97 -19.60 2.59
CA ASN A 79 -15.05 -18.75 1.42
C ASN A 79 -14.57 -17.34 1.74
N ARG A 80 -13.77 -16.76 0.83
CA ARG A 80 -13.15 -15.44 0.96
C ARG A 80 -13.34 -14.66 -0.32
N MET A 81 -13.38 -13.33 -0.22
CA MET A 81 -13.30 -12.43 -1.36
C MET A 81 -12.23 -11.38 -1.10
N PHE A 82 -11.58 -10.92 -2.17
CA PHE A 82 -10.61 -9.84 -2.10
C PHE A 82 -11.19 -8.57 -2.72
N VAL A 83 -11.09 -7.44 -2.01
CA VAL A 83 -11.62 -6.15 -2.47
C VAL A 83 -10.57 -5.07 -2.31
N CYS A 84 -10.58 -4.07 -3.20
CA CYS A 84 -9.72 -2.90 -3.04
C CYS A 84 -9.97 -2.24 -1.69
N SER A 85 -8.90 -2.04 -0.92
CA SER A 85 -8.96 -1.32 0.36
C SER A 85 -9.35 0.16 0.16
N ASP A 86 -8.85 0.77 -0.92
CA ASP A 86 -9.27 2.11 -1.34
C ASP A 86 -10.55 2.03 -2.19
N THR A 87 -11.67 2.37 -1.55
CA THR A 87 -13.00 2.40 -2.18
C THR A 87 -13.16 3.48 -3.26
N ASP A 88 -12.44 4.60 -3.17
CA ASP A 88 -12.51 5.65 -4.19
C ASP A 88 -11.77 5.22 -5.46
N TYR A 89 -10.56 4.68 -5.29
CA TYR A 89 -9.84 4.03 -6.39
C TYR A 89 -10.69 2.92 -7.03
N CYS A 90 -11.32 2.06 -6.21
CA CYS A 90 -12.17 0.99 -6.71
C CYS A 90 -13.34 1.51 -7.54
N ARG A 91 -13.98 2.61 -7.12
CA ARG A 91 -15.06 3.26 -7.86
C ARG A 91 -14.56 3.78 -9.20
N GLN A 92 -13.47 4.54 -9.23
CA GLN A 92 -12.89 5.10 -10.44
C GLN A 92 -12.56 4.00 -11.47
N GLN A 93 -11.97 2.89 -11.03
CA GLN A 93 -11.67 1.75 -11.91
C GLN A 93 -12.93 1.06 -12.45
N SER A 94 -13.98 0.95 -11.64
CA SER A 94 -15.26 0.38 -12.07
C SER A 94 -15.94 1.26 -13.13
N GLU A 95 -15.95 2.58 -12.92
CA GLU A 95 -16.52 3.54 -13.86
C GLU A 95 -15.76 3.55 -15.20
N ALA A 96 -14.43 3.49 -15.16
CA ALA A 96 -13.59 3.45 -16.36
C ALA A 96 -13.79 2.18 -17.21
N LYS A 97 -14.18 1.05 -16.59
CA LYS A 97 -14.49 -0.21 -17.31
C LYS A 97 -15.85 -0.21 -17.98
N ASN A 98 -16.78 0.62 -17.50
CA ASN A 98 -18.14 0.70 -18.03
C ASN A 98 -18.29 1.73 -19.17
N GLN A 99 -17.20 2.36 -19.58
CA GLN A 99 -17.09 3.26 -20.74
C GLN A 99 -16.43 2.54 -21.91
#